data_AF-A0A2W1MVD5-F1
#
_entry.id   AF-A0A2W1MVD5-F1
#
_cell.length_a   1.000
_cell.length_b   1.000
_cell.length_c   1.000
_cell.angle_alpha   90.00
_cell.angle_beta   90.00
_cell.angle_gamma   90.00
#
_symmetry.space_group_name_H-M   'P 1'
#
loop_
_entity.id
_entity.type
_entity.pdbx_description
1 polymer ?
#
loop_
_entity_poly.entity_id
_entity_poly.type
_entity_poly.pdbx_seq_one_letter_code
_entity_poly.pdbx_strand_id
1 'polypeptide(L)'
;MKPKLHGAVHEIVLDIIHASHTGDRRAEWEAHQRLESLCELSEKDGDEHPFQWETLGDFTPDRTKAIGFYKRALCKAQAAGLDEYISSICLAMAEAHLEQGDTSKALAFAIQANDAARGSSDLELRRSISELLLTLSSTR
;
A
#
# COMPACT_ATOMS: atom_id res chain seq x y z
N MET A 1 4.85 2.22 -16.27
CA MET A 1 4.90 0.89 -16.93
C MET A 1 3.87 0.00 -16.26
N LYS A 2 3.07 -0.79 -16.99
CA LYS A 2 2.08 -1.67 -16.34
C LYS A 2 2.81 -2.83 -15.63
N PRO A 3 2.53 -3.13 -14.36
CA PRO A 3 3.15 -4.24 -13.65
C PRO A 3 2.86 -5.58 -14.35
N LYS A 4 3.87 -6.44 -14.53
CA LYS A 4 3.71 -7.76 -15.17
C LYS A 4 2.63 -8.60 -14.49
N LEU A 5 2.59 -8.56 -13.16
CA LEU A 5 1.67 -9.34 -12.34
C LEU A 5 0.33 -8.66 -12.08
N HIS A 6 0.04 -7.52 -12.72
CA HIS A 6 -1.21 -6.79 -12.51
C HIS A 6 -2.46 -7.68 -12.68
N GLY A 7 -2.48 -8.54 -13.71
CA GLY A 7 -3.61 -9.45 -13.93
C GLY A 7 -3.77 -10.46 -12.81
N ALA A 8 -2.70 -11.15 -12.43
CA ALA A 8 -2.73 -12.16 -11.37
C ALA A 8 -3.09 -11.56 -9.99
N VAL A 9 -2.52 -10.41 -9.66
CA VAL A 9 -2.85 -9.67 -8.41
C VAL A 9 -4.31 -9.26 -8.41
N HIS A 10 -4.84 -8.72 -9.52
CA HIS A 10 -6.22 -8.28 -9.62
C HIS A 10 -7.21 -9.44 -9.39
N GLU A 11 -6.99 -10.60 -10.01
CA GLU A 11 -7.85 -11.78 -9.81
C GLU A 11 -7.86 -12.25 -8.34
N ILE A 12 -6.69 -12.30 -7.69
CA ILE A 12 -6.62 -12.71 -6.28
C ILE A 12 -7.31 -11.68 -5.38
N VAL A 13 -7.18 -10.39 -5.68
CA VAL A 13 -7.89 -9.32 -4.94
C VAL A 13 -9.41 -9.46 -5.08
N LEU A 14 -9.91 -9.79 -6.28
CA LEU A 14 -11.34 -10.07 -6.45
C LEU A 14 -11.79 -11.27 -5.61
N ASP A 15 -10.98 -12.32 -5.50
CA ASP A 15 -11.26 -13.46 -4.62
C ASP A 15 -11.34 -13.03 -3.14
N ILE A 16 -10.41 -12.18 -2.67
CA ILE A 16 -10.42 -11.63 -1.30
C ILE A 16 -11.71 -10.84 -1.07
N ILE A 17 -12.04 -9.91 -1.98
CA ILE A 17 -13.23 -9.06 -1.89
C ILE A 17 -14.50 -9.89 -1.88
N HIS A 18 -14.65 -10.86 -2.80
CA HIS A 18 -15.81 -11.73 -2.86
C HIS A 18 -15.97 -12.56 -1.59
N ALA A 19 -14.89 -13.16 -1.07
CA ALA A 19 -14.93 -13.93 0.17
C ALA A 19 -15.28 -13.06 1.38
N SER A 20 -14.74 -11.83 1.46
CA SER A 20 -15.07 -10.87 2.51
C SER A 20 -16.56 -10.48 2.46
N HIS A 21 -17.10 -10.22 1.26
CA HIS A 21 -18.52 -9.90 1.06
C HIS A 21 -19.47 -11.04 1.43
N THR A 22 -19.08 -12.30 1.22
CA THR A 22 -19.88 -13.47 1.59
C THR A 22 -19.65 -13.93 3.04
N GLY A 23 -18.70 -13.31 3.75
CA GLY A 23 -18.31 -13.68 5.10
C GLY A 23 -17.50 -14.99 5.18
N ASP A 24 -17.00 -15.49 4.06
CA ASP A 24 -16.15 -16.69 3.99
C ASP A 24 -14.71 -16.36 4.39
N ARG A 25 -14.48 -16.27 5.70
CA ARG A 25 -13.16 -15.96 6.26
C ARG A 25 -12.07 -16.96 5.85
N ARG A 26 -12.44 -18.20 5.52
CA ARG A 26 -11.47 -19.21 5.09
C ARG A 26 -11.00 -18.90 3.68
N ALA A 27 -11.93 -18.67 2.75
CA ALA A 27 -11.60 -18.29 1.38
C ALA A 27 -10.83 -16.96 1.34
N GLU A 28 -11.19 -15.99 2.17
CA GLU A 28 -10.49 -14.71 2.31
C GLU A 28 -9.03 -14.92 2.73
N TRP A 29 -8.80 -15.75 3.77
CA TRP A 29 -7.46 -16.08 4.25
C TRP A 29 -6.63 -16.90 3.25
N GLU A 30 -7.26 -17.84 2.54
CA GLU A 30 -6.59 -18.62 1.49
C GLU A 30 -6.21 -17.74 0.29
N ALA A 31 -7.07 -16.78 -0.11
CA ALA A 31 -6.77 -15.82 -1.17
C ALA A 31 -5.65 -14.84 -0.75
N HIS A 32 -5.68 -14.34 0.49
CA HIS A 32 -4.61 -13.49 1.03
C HIS A 32 -3.24 -14.19 1.00
N GLN A 33 -3.15 -15.46 1.42
CA GLN A 33 -1.91 -16.23 1.33
C GLN A 33 -1.43 -16.47 -0.11
N ARG A 34 -2.35 -16.65 -1.06
CA ARG A 34 -1.99 -16.72 -2.48
C ARG A 34 -1.37 -15.42 -2.94
N LEU A 35 -1.90 -14.26 -2.51
CA LEU A 35 -1.33 -12.95 -2.83
C LEU A 35 0.08 -12.80 -2.24
N GLU A 36 0.26 -13.17 -0.97
CA GLU A 36 1.57 -13.14 -0.31
C GLU A 36 2.59 -14.03 -1.05
N SER A 37 2.21 -15.28 -1.35
CA SER A 37 3.05 -16.23 -2.09
C SER A 37 3.44 -15.71 -3.48
N LEU A 38 2.51 -15.06 -4.19
CA LEU A 38 2.77 -14.44 -5.50
C LEU A 38 3.81 -13.30 -5.37
N CYS A 39 3.68 -12.47 -4.34
CA CYS A 39 4.63 -11.39 -4.08
C CYS A 39 6.03 -11.93 -3.76
N GLU A 40 6.13 -12.99 -2.97
CA GLU A 40 7.42 -13.62 -2.64
C GLU A 40 8.08 -14.32 -3.82
N LEU A 41 7.31 -15.04 -4.64
CA LEU A 41 7.83 -15.72 -5.83
C LEU A 41 8.36 -14.72 -6.85
N SER A 42 7.60 -13.67 -7.11
CA SER A 42 8.02 -12.63 -8.06
C SER A 42 9.27 -11.87 -7.65
N GLU A 43 9.48 -11.64 -6.34
CA GLU A 43 10.74 -11.07 -5.85
C GLU A 43 11.92 -12.05 -5.99
N LYS A 44 11.68 -13.37 -5.88
CA LYS A 44 12.73 -14.36 -6.16
C LYS A 44 13.07 -14.44 -7.65
N ASP A 45 12.08 -14.24 -8.50
CA ASP A 45 12.21 -14.32 -9.96
C ASP A 45 12.75 -13.02 -10.59
N GLY A 46 12.90 -11.94 -9.81
CA GLY A 46 13.37 -10.63 -10.28
C GLY A 46 12.32 -9.84 -11.08
N ASP A 47 11.05 -10.25 -10.97
CA ASP A 47 9.90 -9.66 -11.65
C ASP A 47 9.08 -8.76 -10.70
N GLU A 48 9.68 -8.34 -9.58
CA GLU A 48 8.98 -7.57 -8.59
C GLU A 48 8.62 -6.16 -9.06
N HIS A 49 7.50 -5.68 -8.53
CA HIS A 49 7.04 -4.31 -8.73
C HIS A 49 6.42 -3.81 -7.43
N PRO A 50 6.57 -2.52 -7.04
CA PRO A 50 5.99 -2.00 -5.80
C PRO A 50 4.49 -2.28 -5.65
N PHE A 51 3.74 -2.15 -6.74
CA PHE A 51 2.30 -2.43 -6.83
C PHE A 51 1.84 -3.68 -6.06
N GLN A 52 2.49 -4.84 -6.25
CA GLN A 52 2.01 -6.08 -5.62
C GLN A 52 2.18 -6.07 -4.08
N TRP A 53 3.26 -5.46 -3.60
CA TRP A 53 3.55 -5.33 -2.17
C TRP A 53 2.67 -4.29 -1.51
N GLU A 54 2.38 -3.19 -2.22
CA GLU A 54 1.41 -2.19 -1.80
C GLU A 54 0.02 -2.82 -1.68
N THR A 55 -0.45 -3.49 -2.74
CA THR A 55 -1.75 -4.19 -2.73
C THR A 55 -1.82 -5.24 -1.62
N LEU A 56 -0.76 -6.02 -1.39
CA LEU A 56 -0.73 -6.96 -0.26
C LEU A 56 -0.88 -6.24 1.09
N GLY A 57 -0.26 -5.07 1.26
CA GLY A 57 -0.46 -4.21 2.43
C GLY A 57 -1.92 -3.77 2.59
N ASP A 58 -2.55 -3.30 1.51
CA ASP A 58 -3.93 -2.79 1.52
C ASP A 58 -4.95 -3.85 1.94
N PHE A 59 -4.73 -5.10 1.51
CA PHE A 59 -5.57 -6.24 1.87
C PHE A 59 -5.10 -6.97 3.14
N THR A 60 -4.19 -6.38 3.93
CA THR A 60 -3.75 -6.93 5.23
C THR A 60 -4.37 -6.16 6.39
N PRO A 61 -5.29 -6.76 7.17
CA PRO A 61 -5.94 -6.08 8.30
C PRO A 61 -4.99 -5.77 9.47
N ASP A 62 -3.97 -6.60 9.68
CA ASP A 62 -2.96 -6.37 10.69
C ASP A 62 -2.03 -5.24 10.24
N ARG A 63 -2.23 -4.04 10.79
CA ARG A 63 -1.47 -2.84 10.42
C ARG A 63 0.04 -3.00 10.62
N THR A 64 0.49 -3.80 11.58
CA THR A 64 1.92 -4.04 11.78
C THR A 64 2.50 -4.85 10.62
N LYS A 65 1.77 -5.88 10.15
CA LYS A 65 2.15 -6.64 8.96
C LYS A 65 2.05 -5.81 7.70
N ALA A 66 0.97 -5.04 7.53
CA ALA A 66 0.77 -4.14 6.40
C ALA A 66 1.93 -3.14 6.26
N ILE A 67 2.35 -2.50 7.36
CA ILE A 67 3.54 -1.63 7.39
C ILE A 67 4.80 -2.36 6.92
N GLY A 68 4.95 -3.65 7.26
CA GLY A 68 6.04 -4.50 6.75
C GLY A 68 6.01 -4.64 5.23
N PHE A 69 4.84 -4.89 4.64
CA PHE A 69 4.67 -5.00 3.19
C PHE A 69 4.86 -3.64 2.49
N TYR A 70 4.31 -2.56 3.04
CA TYR A 70 4.52 -1.21 2.50
C TYR A 70 5.99 -0.79 2.51
N LYS A 71 6.78 -1.17 3.52
CA LYS A 71 8.23 -0.93 3.53
C LYS A 71 8.94 -1.63 2.38
N ARG A 72 8.54 -2.88 2.05
CA ARG A 72 9.08 -3.60 0.88
C ARG A 72 8.67 -2.87 -0.41
N ALA A 73 7.39 -2.50 -0.53
CA ALA A 73 6.89 -1.74 -1.67
C ALA A 73 7.66 -0.43 -1.87
N LEU A 74 7.83 0.36 -0.80
CA LEU A 74 8.52 1.64 -0.82
C LEU A 74 9.97 1.51 -1.28
N CYS A 75 10.68 0.50 -0.77
CA CYS A 75 12.07 0.21 -1.19
C CYS A 75 12.15 -0.02 -2.71
N LYS A 76 11.23 -0.80 -3.27
CA LYS A 76 11.19 -1.07 -4.72
C LYS A 76 10.78 0.17 -5.53
N ALA A 77 9.80 0.94 -5.05
CA ALA A 77 9.37 2.18 -5.70
C ALA A 77 10.50 3.22 -5.75
N GLN A 78 11.22 3.39 -4.64
CA GLN A 78 12.38 4.29 -4.55
C GLN A 78 13.53 3.84 -5.45
N ALA A 79 13.87 2.55 -5.46
CA ALA A 79 14.91 2.01 -6.33
C ALA A 79 14.60 2.20 -7.82
N ALA A 80 13.31 2.17 -8.19
CA ALA A 80 12.84 2.36 -9.56
C ALA A 80 12.48 3.82 -9.93
N GLY A 81 12.54 4.77 -8.97
CA GLY A 81 12.17 6.17 -9.20
C GLY A 81 10.69 6.37 -9.56
N LEU A 82 9.79 5.59 -8.94
CA LEU A 82 8.37 5.57 -9.26
C LEU A 82 7.56 6.46 -8.30
N ASP A 83 7.64 7.78 -8.48
CA ASP A 83 7.10 8.78 -7.54
C ASP A 83 5.60 8.63 -7.24
N GLU A 84 4.78 8.24 -8.21
CA GLU A 84 3.34 7.97 -7.98
C GLU A 84 3.13 6.87 -6.93
N TYR A 85 3.89 5.78 -7.04
CA TYR A 85 3.86 4.68 -6.06
C TYR A 85 4.51 5.08 -4.74
N ILE A 86 5.61 5.83 -4.75
CA ILE A 86 6.21 6.35 -3.52
C ILE A 86 5.17 7.15 -2.74
N SER A 87 4.42 8.00 -3.45
CA SER A 87 3.38 8.83 -2.85
C SER A 87 2.24 8.00 -2.25
N SER A 88 1.66 7.06 -3.01
CA SER A 88 0.54 6.23 -2.54
C SER A 88 0.95 5.32 -1.38
N ILE A 89 2.12 4.68 -1.46
CA ILE A 89 2.65 3.82 -0.39
C ILE A 89 2.90 4.64 0.88
N CYS A 90 3.50 5.82 0.76
CA CYS A 90 3.71 6.68 1.92
C CYS A 90 2.40 7.18 2.54
N LEU A 91 1.36 7.45 1.74
CA LEU A 91 0.03 7.76 2.27
C LEU A 91 -0.53 6.59 3.08
N ALA A 92 -0.52 5.36 2.52
CA ALA A 92 -1.02 4.17 3.21
C ALA A 92 -0.24 3.88 4.51
N MET A 93 1.09 4.07 4.50
CA MET A 93 1.90 3.96 5.72
C MET A 93 1.55 5.02 6.76
N ALA A 94 1.26 6.25 6.33
CA ALA A 94 0.87 7.34 7.22
C ALA A 94 -0.46 7.04 7.91
N GLU A 95 -1.45 6.58 7.16
CA GLU A 95 -2.76 6.15 7.67
C GLU A 95 -2.61 4.97 8.65
N ALA A 96 -1.85 3.94 8.28
CA ALA A 96 -1.62 2.78 9.15
C ALA A 96 -0.92 3.17 10.47
N HIS A 97 0.03 4.12 10.44
CA HIS A 97 0.67 4.62 11.66
C HIS A 97 -0.28 5.49 12.50
N LEU A 98 -1.14 6.28 11.87
CA LEU A 98 -2.14 7.08 12.57
C LEU A 98 -3.15 6.19 13.30
N GLU A 99 -3.64 5.12 12.66
CA GLU A 99 -4.53 4.14 13.28
C GLU A 99 -3.90 3.45 14.51
N GLN A 100 -2.57 3.29 14.51
CA GLN A 100 -1.82 2.76 15.66
C GLN A 100 -1.52 3.82 16.73
N GLY A 101 -1.91 5.09 16.52
CA GLY A 101 -1.63 6.21 17.42
C GLY A 101 -0.22 6.80 17.30
N ASP A 102 0.60 6.36 16.34
CA ASP A 102 1.95 6.89 16.10
C ASP A 102 1.88 8.11 15.17
N THR A 103 1.37 9.21 15.71
CA THR A 103 1.17 10.47 14.97
C THR A 103 2.48 11.06 14.44
N SER A 104 3.61 10.77 15.08
CA SER A 104 4.93 11.23 14.65
C SER A 104 5.37 10.53 13.35
N LYS A 105 5.24 9.20 13.28
CA LYS A 105 5.52 8.48 12.03
C LYS A 105 4.48 8.77 10.96
N ALA A 106 3.20 8.89 11.34
CA ALA A 106 2.14 9.27 10.42
C ALA A 106 2.47 10.59 9.71
N LEU A 107 2.88 11.62 10.47
CA LEU A 107 3.27 12.91 9.91
C LEU A 107 4.49 12.81 9.00
N ALA A 108 5.52 12.06 9.41
CA ALA A 108 6.72 11.88 8.60
C ALA A 108 6.40 11.27 7.22
N PHE A 109 5.58 10.21 7.19
CA PHE A 109 5.17 9.57 5.95
C PHE A 109 4.20 10.43 5.13
N ALA A 110 3.29 11.17 5.75
CA ALA A 110 2.40 12.09 5.04
C ALA A 110 3.16 13.22 4.34
N ILE A 111 4.22 13.75 4.96
CA ILE A 111 5.12 14.73 4.33
C ILE A 111 5.86 14.10 3.15
N GLN A 112 6.40 12.89 3.34
CA GLN A 112 7.08 12.17 2.26
C GLN A 112 6.13 11.88 1.07
N ALA A 113 4.88 11.50 1.35
CA ALA A 113 3.85 11.31 0.34
C ALA A 113 3.62 12.61 -0.44
N ASN A 114 3.44 13.74 0.26
CA ASN A 114 3.23 15.04 -0.35
C ASN A 114 4.40 15.47 -1.26
N ASP A 115 5.64 15.19 -0.83
CA ASP A 115 6.83 15.53 -1.61
C ASP A 115 6.92 14.71 -2.90
N ALA A 116 6.62 13.42 -2.84
CA ALA A 116 6.55 12.55 -4.02
C ALA A 116 5.38 12.91 -4.95
N ALA A 117 4.26 13.39 -4.39
CA ALA A 117 3.07 13.77 -5.16
C ALA A 117 3.20 15.10 -5.93
N ARG A 118 4.27 15.88 -5.75
CA ARG A 118 4.39 17.25 -6.30
C ARG A 118 4.22 17.31 -7.82
N GLY A 119 4.73 16.31 -8.53
CA GLY A 119 4.62 16.18 -9.99
C GLY A 119 3.42 15.37 -10.46
N SER A 120 2.64 14.77 -9.55
CA SER A 120 1.54 13.89 -9.90
C SER A 120 0.31 14.66 -10.41
N SER A 121 -0.31 14.14 -11.46
CA SER A 121 -1.63 14.59 -11.93
C SER A 121 -2.80 13.95 -11.18
N ASP A 122 -2.52 13.01 -10.26
CA ASP A 122 -3.54 12.38 -9.42
C ASP A 122 -4.04 13.38 -8.35
N LEU A 123 -5.16 14.03 -8.66
CA LEU A 123 -5.77 15.02 -7.79
C LEU A 123 -6.42 14.39 -6.56
N GLU A 124 -6.89 13.14 -6.65
CA GLU A 124 -7.49 12.44 -5.51
C GLU A 124 -6.40 12.08 -4.50
N LEU A 125 -5.29 11.50 -4.95
CA LEU A 125 -4.14 11.20 -4.10
C LEU A 125 -3.62 12.45 -3.38
N ARG A 126 -3.41 13.55 -4.12
CA ARG A 126 -2.94 14.82 -3.54
C ARG A 126 -3.93 15.40 -2.54
N ARG A 127 -5.23 15.23 -2.78
CA ARG A 127 -6.28 15.65 -1.85
C ARG A 127 -6.23 14.83 -0.56
N SER A 128 -6.19 13.50 -0.65
CA SER A 128 -6.12 12.62 0.53
C SER A 128 -4.90 12.93 1.40
N ILE A 129 -3.74 13.16 0.76
CA ILE A 129 -2.51 13.59 1.47
C ILE A 129 -2.72 14.92 2.20
N SER A 130 -3.33 15.90 1.54
CA SER A 130 -3.59 17.21 2.13
C SER A 130 -4.56 17.13 3.32
N GLU A 131 -5.63 16.33 3.21
CA GLU A 131 -6.61 16.09 4.28
C GLU A 131 -5.96 15.41 5.49
N LEU A 132 -5.09 14.43 5.26
CA LEU A 132 -4.34 13.76 6.32
C LEU A 132 -3.36 14.71 7.02
N LEU A 133 -2.61 15.53 6.27
CA LEU A 133 -1.70 16.53 6.84
C LEU A 133 -2.44 17.56 7.70
N LEU A 134 -3.60 18.03 7.25
CA LEU A 134 -4.45 18.95 8.02
C LEU A 134 -4.90 18.30 9.34
N THR A 135 -5.34 17.04 9.29
CA THR A 135 -5.74 16.27 10.46
C THR A 135 -4.60 16.15 11.48
N LEU A 136 -3.41 15.75 11.02
CA LEU A 136 -2.23 15.59 11.86
C LEU A 136 -1.70 16.91 12.44
N SER A 137 -1.85 18.01 11.69
CA SER A 137 -1.45 19.35 12.17
C SER A 137 -2.42 19.96 13.19
N SER A 138 -3.69 19.57 13.14
CA SER A 138 -4.75 20.08 14.02
C SER A 138 -4.84 19.34 15.36
N THR A 139 -4.17 18.19 15.50
CA THR A 139 -4.19 17.36 16.71
C THR A 139 -3.09 17.77 17.71
N ARG A 140 -2.69 19.05 17.71
CA ARG A 140 -1.68 19.61 18.64
C ARG A 140 -2.28 20.16 19.91
#